data_AF-A0AAD9U4Q2-F1
#
_entry.id   AF-A0AAD9U4Q2-F1
#
_cell.length_a   1.000
_cell.length_b   1.000
_cell.length_c   1.000
_cell.angle_alpha   90.00
_cell.angle_beta   90.00
_cell.angle_gamma   90.00
#
_symmetry.space_group_name_H-M   'P 1'
#
loop_
_entity.id
_entity.type
_entity.pdbx_description
1 polymer ?
#
loop_
_entity_poly.entity_id
_entity_poly.type
_entity_poly.pdbx_seq_one_letter_code
_entity_poly.pdbx_strand_id
1 'polypeptide(L)'
;MKFGETFMEYLHGEQDKFLHKCSHVEYKRLKKVLKKCRTCKSLSESCKTEQQGDKEEEEEEDCMCEYQSCPVCDQMFFSELMKEASDIAGCFSSRARSLLQLHVPTGKLRFLFGVRRCFKDEQALKDEGSMLIEYITMNEIAIRKILKKYDKVHCSVNGKNFKSKMKAEHIELLRSPWLMELGAFLLNFNKLDGGEFSESSGHFSCDFNASLSVMTLTLANSIKLEFDLTCAICLDTVYNPYALSCGHLFCKSCACSAASVLIFQGLKTASPDSKCPICREVGVYANAIHMLELDLLLKKRLKEYWKERMSGERAERVKQSKEYWDLQTQYAIGY
;
A
#
# COMPACT_ATOMS: atom_id res chain seq x y z
N MET A 1 -19.41 20.19 4.42
CA MET A 1 -19.63 20.28 2.96
C MET A 1 -18.38 20.67 2.14
N LYS A 2 -17.24 21.04 2.76
CA LYS A 2 -16.09 21.68 2.08
C LYS A 2 -15.04 20.77 1.41
N PHE A 3 -15.02 19.46 1.68
CA PHE A 3 -13.93 18.59 1.17
C PHE A 3 -13.78 18.57 -0.36
N GLY A 4 -14.87 18.71 -1.11
CA GLY A 4 -14.78 18.71 -2.58
C GLY A 4 -14.13 19.97 -3.16
N GLU A 5 -14.09 21.06 -2.40
CA GLU A 5 -13.35 22.28 -2.74
C GLU A 5 -11.89 22.11 -2.29
N THR A 6 -11.66 21.69 -1.05
CA THR A 6 -10.31 21.38 -0.53
C THR A 6 -9.54 20.39 -1.41
N PHE A 7 -10.18 19.33 -1.89
CA PHE A 7 -9.53 18.36 -2.77
C PHE A 7 -9.19 18.96 -4.14
N MET A 8 -9.98 19.90 -4.64
CA MET A 8 -9.68 20.59 -5.90
C MET A 8 -8.59 21.64 -5.71
N GLU A 9 -8.61 22.38 -4.61
CA GLU A 9 -7.54 23.30 -4.23
C GLU A 9 -6.21 22.57 -4.08
N TYR A 10 -6.23 21.37 -3.48
CA TYR A 10 -5.06 20.48 -3.44
C TYR A 10 -4.56 20.13 -4.86
N LEU A 11 -5.44 19.71 -5.76
CA LEU A 11 -5.07 19.34 -7.12
C LEU A 11 -4.49 20.52 -7.94
N HIS A 12 -5.03 21.73 -7.76
CA HIS A 12 -4.64 22.93 -8.53
C HIS A 12 -3.68 23.86 -7.77
N GLY A 13 -3.19 23.43 -6.61
CA GLY A 13 -2.30 24.21 -5.76
C GLY A 13 -0.86 24.24 -6.26
N GLU A 14 0.09 24.52 -5.37
CA GLU A 14 1.54 24.57 -5.69
C GLU A 14 2.08 23.26 -6.30
N GLN A 15 1.33 22.16 -6.14
CA GLN A 15 1.66 20.82 -6.61
C GLN A 15 1.10 20.50 -8.00
N ASP A 16 0.41 21.43 -8.66
CA ASP A 16 -0.28 21.21 -9.94
C ASP A 16 0.65 20.63 -11.02
N LYS A 17 1.88 21.14 -11.15
CA LYS A 17 2.88 20.60 -12.10
C LYS A 17 3.25 19.13 -11.83
N PHE A 18 3.25 18.72 -10.57
CA PHE A 18 3.54 17.35 -10.14
C PHE A 18 2.32 16.43 -10.35
N LEU A 19 1.13 16.96 -10.08
CA LEU A 19 -0.14 16.22 -10.12
C LEU A 19 -0.75 16.13 -11.52
N HIS A 20 -0.42 17.04 -12.44
CA HIS A 20 -0.96 17.07 -13.81
C HIS A 20 -0.72 15.76 -14.60
N LYS A 21 0.28 14.96 -14.22
CA LYS A 21 0.57 13.64 -14.83
C LYS A 21 0.02 12.46 -14.02
N CYS A 22 -0.65 12.72 -12.91
CA CYS A 22 -1.15 11.71 -11.99
C CYS A 22 -2.67 11.56 -12.14
N SER A 23 -3.13 10.32 -12.22
CA SER A 23 -4.57 10.01 -12.11
C SER A 23 -5.08 10.44 -10.73
N HIS A 24 -6.34 10.82 -10.60
CA HIS A 24 -6.92 11.18 -9.31
C HIS A 24 -8.41 10.86 -9.28
N VAL A 25 -8.98 10.78 -8.08
CA VAL A 25 -10.41 10.55 -7.92
C VAL A 25 -11.19 11.72 -8.55
N GLU A 26 -12.09 11.44 -9.48
CA GLU A 26 -12.96 12.43 -10.11
C GLU A 26 -14.14 12.76 -9.18
N TYR A 27 -13.82 13.26 -7.98
CA TYR A 27 -14.74 13.36 -6.85
C TYR A 27 -15.99 14.19 -7.17
N LYS A 28 -15.85 15.26 -7.97
CA LYS A 28 -16.99 16.07 -8.45
C LYS A 28 -17.84 15.31 -9.47
N ARG A 29 -17.23 14.56 -10.39
CA ARG A 29 -17.92 13.73 -11.40
C ARG A 29 -18.72 12.61 -10.73
N LEU A 30 -18.08 11.85 -9.83
CA LEU A 30 -18.72 10.79 -9.04
C LEU A 30 -19.88 11.33 -8.19
N LYS A 31 -19.70 12.50 -7.55
CA LYS A 31 -20.81 13.18 -6.85
C LYS A 31 -21.99 13.50 -7.77
N LYS A 32 -21.76 13.88 -9.02
CA LYS A 32 -22.83 14.16 -10.00
C LYS A 32 -23.55 12.87 -10.39
N VAL A 33 -22.84 11.75 -10.55
CA VAL A 33 -23.45 10.42 -10.79
C VAL A 33 -24.44 10.08 -9.68
N LEU A 34 -24.05 10.23 -8.41
CA LEU A 34 -24.92 9.98 -7.26
C LEU A 34 -26.17 10.89 -7.22
N LYS A 35 -26.07 12.13 -7.72
CA LYS A 35 -27.21 13.08 -7.75
C LYS A 35 -28.24 12.76 -8.85
N LYS A 36 -27.85 12.01 -9.88
CA LYS A 36 -28.70 11.68 -11.04
C LYS A 36 -29.62 10.49 -10.78
N CYS A 37 -29.37 9.70 -9.73
CA CYS A 37 -30.27 8.62 -9.34
C CYS A 37 -31.64 9.21 -8.93
N ARG A 38 -32.70 8.88 -9.70
CA ARG A 38 -34.07 9.32 -9.44
C ARG A 38 -34.83 8.32 -8.56
N THR A 39 -34.57 7.02 -8.72
CA THR A 39 -35.22 5.91 -8.01
C THR A 39 -34.92 5.91 -6.49
N CYS A 40 -33.71 6.31 -6.09
CA CYS A 40 -33.36 6.41 -4.67
C CYS A 40 -33.77 7.74 -4.02
N LYS A 41 -34.10 8.77 -4.81
CA LYS A 41 -34.58 10.05 -4.25
C LYS A 41 -35.98 9.93 -3.67
N SER A 42 -36.89 9.24 -4.37
CA SER A 42 -38.27 9.02 -3.91
C SER A 42 -38.33 8.21 -2.61
N LEU A 43 -37.47 7.19 -2.46
CA LEU A 43 -37.34 6.40 -1.24
C LEU A 43 -36.70 7.19 -0.08
N SER A 44 -35.73 8.07 -0.39
CA SER A 44 -35.11 8.94 0.62
C SER A 44 -36.02 10.07 1.11
N GLU A 45 -37.04 10.42 0.33
CA GLU A 45 -38.06 11.42 0.68
C GLU A 45 -39.21 10.78 1.45
N SER A 46 -39.62 9.55 1.13
CA SER A 46 -40.61 8.82 1.93
C SER A 46 -40.12 8.56 3.36
N CYS A 47 -38.87 8.11 3.54
CA CYS A 47 -38.27 7.90 4.87
C CYS A 47 -38.09 9.18 5.70
N LYS A 48 -38.07 10.36 5.08
CA LYS A 48 -37.99 11.65 5.80
C LYS A 48 -39.35 12.20 6.19
N THR A 49 -40.41 11.78 5.51
CA THR A 49 -41.76 12.31 5.72
C THR A 49 -42.43 11.62 6.92
N GLU A 50 -41.99 10.42 7.29
CA GLU A 50 -42.48 9.69 8.47
C GLU A 50 -41.84 10.16 9.80
N GLN A 51 -40.76 10.96 9.77
CA GLN A 51 -40.08 11.48 10.97
C GLN A 51 -40.55 12.89 11.41
N GLN A 52 -41.70 13.36 10.91
CA GLN A 52 -42.20 14.71 11.20
C GLN A 52 -43.48 14.74 12.06
N GLY A 53 -43.78 13.64 12.76
CA GLY A 53 -44.80 13.58 13.80
C GLY A 53 -44.20 13.29 15.17
N ASP A 54 -44.28 14.30 16.04
CA ASP A 54 -44.13 14.29 17.50
C ASP A 54 -42.74 14.14 18.14
N LYS A 55 -42.54 14.96 19.18
CA LYS A 55 -41.32 15.12 19.97
C LYS A 55 -41.36 14.22 21.21
N GLU A 56 -40.14 13.93 21.69
CA GLU A 56 -39.70 13.59 23.06
C GLU A 56 -39.25 12.14 23.30
N GLU A 57 -37.96 12.07 23.67
CA GLU A 57 -37.20 11.04 24.40
C GLU A 57 -36.90 9.66 23.75
N GLU A 58 -35.61 9.30 23.91
CA GLU A 58 -34.91 8.01 23.74
C GLU A 58 -35.55 6.88 22.91
N GLU A 59 -34.90 6.51 21.80
CA GLU A 59 -34.32 5.18 21.51
C GLU A 59 -33.91 5.10 20.02
N GLU A 60 -32.78 4.44 19.75
CA GLU A 60 -32.29 4.13 18.39
C GLU A 60 -33.25 3.14 17.71
N GLU A 61 -34.33 3.63 17.10
CA GLU A 61 -35.20 2.79 16.28
C GLU A 61 -34.65 2.69 14.85
N ASP A 62 -34.04 1.54 14.57
CA ASP A 62 -33.49 1.13 13.28
C ASP A 62 -34.62 1.11 12.24
N CYS A 63 -34.66 2.12 11.37
CA CYS A 63 -35.66 2.19 10.31
C CYS A 63 -35.44 1.03 9.32
N MET A 64 -36.28 0.00 9.46
CA MET A 64 -36.39 -1.15 8.56
C MET A 64 -36.95 -0.74 7.19
N CYS A 65 -36.19 0.06 6.45
CA CYS A 65 -36.43 0.26 5.03
C CYS A 65 -35.76 -0.87 4.26
N GLU A 66 -36.54 -1.64 3.48
CA GLU A 66 -36.01 -2.71 2.63
C GLU A 66 -34.89 -2.17 1.72
N TYR A 67 -33.67 -2.66 1.95
CA TYR A 67 -32.44 -2.33 1.25
C TYR A 67 -32.57 -2.57 -0.27
N GLN A 68 -33.06 -1.58 -1.03
CA GLN A 68 -33.05 -1.67 -2.48
C GLN A 68 -31.73 -1.10 -3.02
N SER A 69 -30.73 -1.97 -3.14
CA SER A 69 -29.55 -1.74 -3.99
C SER A 69 -30.01 -1.35 -5.40
N CYS A 70 -29.39 -0.32 -6.00
CA CYS A 70 -29.74 0.13 -7.35
C CYS A 70 -28.72 -0.44 -8.35
N PRO A 71 -28.98 -1.57 -9.04
CA PRO A 71 -27.94 -2.29 -9.77
C PRO A 71 -27.25 -1.46 -10.85
N VAL A 72 -27.99 -0.51 -11.45
CA VAL A 72 -27.46 0.41 -12.47
C VAL A 72 -26.50 1.44 -11.85
N CYS A 73 -26.85 2.01 -10.69
CA CYS A 73 -25.96 2.92 -9.98
C CYS A 73 -24.73 2.17 -9.47
N ASP A 74 -24.90 0.94 -8.98
CA ASP A 74 -23.85 0.09 -8.46
C ASP A 74 -22.84 -0.23 -9.56
N GLN A 75 -23.31 -0.73 -10.70
CA GLN A 75 -22.44 -1.09 -11.81
C GLN A 75 -21.67 0.12 -12.34
N MET A 76 -22.33 1.26 -12.58
CA MET A 76 -21.69 2.45 -13.11
C MET A 76 -20.72 3.08 -12.12
N PHE A 77 -21.14 3.27 -10.86
CA PHE A 77 -20.34 3.96 -9.86
C PHE A 77 -19.13 3.13 -9.42
N PHE A 78 -19.33 1.84 -9.12
CA PHE A 78 -18.23 1.00 -8.62
C PHE A 78 -17.23 0.63 -9.70
N SER A 79 -17.66 0.43 -10.96
CA SER A 79 -16.72 0.18 -12.06
C SER A 79 -15.84 1.41 -12.35
N GLU A 80 -16.41 2.61 -12.38
CA GLU A 80 -15.66 3.85 -12.56
C GLU A 80 -14.70 4.09 -11.40
N LEU A 81 -15.16 3.96 -10.16
CA LEU A 81 -14.32 4.15 -8.98
C LEU A 81 -13.20 3.10 -8.90
N MET A 82 -13.47 1.86 -9.31
CA MET A 82 -12.45 0.80 -9.35
C MET A 82 -11.36 1.11 -10.37
N LYS A 83 -11.76 1.61 -11.55
CA LYS A 83 -10.82 2.06 -12.58
C LYS A 83 -9.97 3.23 -12.07
N GLU A 84 -10.60 4.27 -11.52
CA GLU A 84 -9.88 5.42 -10.96
C GLU A 84 -8.89 5.00 -9.87
N ALA A 85 -9.30 4.12 -8.95
CA ALA A 85 -8.42 3.61 -7.89
C ALA A 85 -7.24 2.79 -8.44
N SER A 86 -7.48 1.95 -9.46
CA SER A 86 -6.42 1.16 -10.11
C SER A 86 -5.42 2.06 -10.85
N ASP A 87 -5.90 3.09 -11.55
CA ASP A 87 -5.07 4.06 -12.25
C ASP A 87 -4.20 4.85 -11.26
N ILE A 88 -4.76 5.25 -10.11
CA ILE A 88 -4.03 5.91 -9.01
C ILE A 88 -2.97 4.98 -8.43
N ALA A 89 -3.33 3.72 -8.12
CA ALA A 89 -2.40 2.73 -7.57
C ALA A 89 -1.22 2.47 -8.53
N GLY A 90 -1.50 2.35 -9.83
CA GLY A 90 -0.49 2.19 -10.88
C GLY A 90 0.42 3.43 -11.01
N CYS A 91 -0.17 4.62 -11.03
CA CYS A 91 0.58 5.88 -11.07
C CYS A 91 1.52 6.01 -9.87
N PHE A 92 0.98 5.85 -8.65
CA PHE A 92 1.74 5.89 -7.41
C PHE A 92 2.89 4.89 -7.41
N SER A 93 2.61 3.62 -7.73
CA SER A 93 3.61 2.56 -7.74
C SER A 93 4.74 2.84 -8.74
N SER A 94 4.41 3.37 -9.92
CA SER A 94 5.38 3.72 -10.95
C SER A 94 6.29 4.87 -10.50
N ARG A 95 5.71 5.93 -9.94
CA ARG A 95 6.46 7.10 -9.47
C ARG A 95 7.30 6.80 -8.24
N ALA A 96 6.75 6.09 -7.26
CA ALA A 96 7.47 5.62 -6.08
C ALA A 96 8.68 4.79 -6.51
N ARG A 97 8.49 3.78 -7.37
CA ARG A 97 9.59 2.96 -7.89
C ARG A 97 10.66 3.81 -8.58
N SER A 98 10.27 4.75 -9.44
CA SER A 98 11.21 5.62 -10.14
C SER A 98 12.01 6.50 -9.17
N LEU A 99 11.39 7.00 -8.10
CA LEU A 99 12.06 7.79 -7.07
C LEU A 99 13.08 6.94 -6.29
N LEU A 100 12.64 5.78 -5.80
CA LEU A 100 13.43 4.90 -4.93
C LEU A 100 14.65 4.32 -5.66
N GLN A 101 14.53 4.03 -6.96
CA GLN A 101 15.65 3.60 -7.79
C GLN A 101 16.79 4.63 -7.89
N LEU A 102 16.54 5.92 -7.60
CA LEU A 102 17.58 6.95 -7.55
C LEU A 102 18.40 6.88 -6.25
N HIS A 103 17.81 6.40 -5.15
CA HIS A 103 18.46 6.35 -3.85
C HIS A 103 19.21 5.02 -3.63
N VAL A 104 18.56 3.88 -3.89
CA VAL A 104 19.18 2.55 -3.84
C VAL A 104 19.16 1.90 -5.25
N PRO A 105 20.08 2.28 -6.15
CA PRO A 105 20.10 1.74 -7.50
C PRO A 105 20.64 0.30 -7.55
N THR A 106 19.95 -0.58 -8.27
CA THR A 106 20.35 -2.00 -8.45
C THR A 106 20.96 -2.30 -9.82
N GLY A 107 21.98 -3.16 -9.87
CA GLY A 107 22.52 -3.71 -11.13
C GLY A 107 23.15 -2.66 -12.06
N LYS A 108 22.92 -2.79 -13.38
CA LYS A 108 23.46 -1.88 -14.42
C LYS A 108 22.98 -0.42 -14.27
N LEU A 109 21.85 -0.21 -13.59
CA LEU A 109 21.29 1.10 -13.29
C LEU A 109 22.12 1.89 -12.27
N ARG A 110 22.99 1.22 -11.48
CA ARG A 110 23.92 1.85 -10.54
C ARG A 110 24.89 2.82 -11.22
N PHE A 111 25.34 2.50 -12.42
CA PHE A 111 26.24 3.36 -13.20
C PHE A 111 25.49 4.56 -13.82
N LEU A 112 24.32 4.32 -14.41
CA LEU A 112 23.51 5.35 -15.08
C LEU A 112 22.92 6.39 -14.09
N PHE A 113 22.44 5.93 -12.93
CA PHE A 113 21.84 6.82 -11.93
C PHE A 113 22.84 7.43 -10.97
N GLY A 114 24.08 6.92 -10.89
CA GLY A 114 25.17 7.61 -10.19
C GLY A 114 25.40 9.02 -10.72
N VAL A 115 25.32 9.19 -12.05
CA VAL A 115 25.43 10.50 -12.71
C VAL A 115 24.23 11.40 -12.40
N ARG A 116 22.99 10.88 -12.48
CA ARG A 116 21.77 11.66 -12.19
C ARG A 116 21.63 12.06 -10.72
N ARG A 117 22.11 11.24 -9.78
CA ARG A 117 22.14 11.56 -8.35
C ARG A 117 23.09 12.72 -8.05
N CYS A 118 24.20 12.86 -8.79
CA CYS A 118 25.07 14.05 -8.67
C CYS A 118 24.37 15.37 -9.04
N PHE A 119 23.25 15.33 -9.78
CA PHE A 119 22.56 16.53 -10.26
C PHE A 119 21.21 16.80 -9.58
N LYS A 120 20.65 15.86 -8.80
CA LYS A 120 19.41 16.08 -8.04
C LYS A 120 19.73 16.36 -6.58
N ASP A 121 19.21 17.46 -6.09
CA ASP A 121 19.26 17.84 -4.68
C ASP A 121 18.55 16.79 -3.80
N GLU A 122 19.15 16.42 -2.67
CA GLU A 122 18.58 15.45 -1.73
C GLU A 122 17.25 15.97 -1.16
N GLN A 123 17.12 17.28 -0.97
CA GLN A 123 15.87 17.90 -0.52
C GLN A 123 14.76 17.70 -1.55
N ALA A 124 15.03 17.91 -2.85
CA ALA A 124 14.04 17.70 -3.90
C ALA A 124 13.54 16.25 -3.98
N LEU A 125 14.37 15.26 -3.64
CA LEU A 125 13.96 13.85 -3.57
C LEU A 125 13.05 13.58 -2.36
N LYS A 126 13.35 14.18 -1.20
CA LYS A 126 12.48 14.10 -0.01
C LYS A 126 11.14 14.79 -0.25
N ASP A 127 11.16 15.94 -0.90
CA ASP A 127 9.96 16.70 -1.24
C ASP A 127 9.08 15.88 -2.21
N GLU A 128 9.67 15.31 -3.26
CA GLU A 128 8.95 14.39 -4.17
C GLU A 128 8.36 13.17 -3.43
N GLY A 129 9.09 12.58 -2.48
CA GLY A 129 8.59 11.50 -1.64
C GLY A 129 7.39 11.92 -0.77
N SER A 130 7.48 13.11 -0.17
CA SER A 130 6.42 13.67 0.68
C SER A 130 5.16 13.99 -0.12
N MET A 131 5.33 14.56 -1.31
CA MET A 131 4.24 14.81 -2.25
C MET A 131 3.54 13.51 -2.69
N LEU A 132 4.27 12.40 -2.85
CA LEU A 132 3.65 11.10 -3.15
C LEU A 132 2.80 10.57 -1.98
N ILE A 133 3.25 10.77 -0.73
CA ILE A 133 2.49 10.38 0.47
C ILE A 133 1.23 11.23 0.62
N GLU A 134 1.33 12.54 0.38
CA GLU A 134 0.18 13.42 0.40
C GLU A 134 -0.82 13.04 -0.71
N TYR A 135 -0.32 12.80 -1.93
CA TYR A 135 -1.12 12.36 -3.08
C TYR A 135 -1.91 11.09 -2.79
N ILE A 136 -1.25 10.04 -2.29
CA ILE A 136 -1.92 8.77 -2.00
C ILE A 136 -2.93 8.93 -0.86
N THR A 137 -2.61 9.76 0.14
CA THR A 137 -3.47 10.07 1.28
C THR A 137 -4.73 10.82 0.86
N MET A 138 -4.59 11.86 0.04
CA MET A 138 -5.70 12.69 -0.42
C MET A 138 -6.66 11.87 -1.29
N ASN A 139 -6.13 11.05 -2.19
CA ASN A 139 -6.96 10.14 -3.00
C ASN A 139 -7.68 9.10 -2.14
N GLU A 140 -6.99 8.46 -1.20
CA GLU A 140 -7.61 7.53 -0.27
C GLU A 140 -8.74 8.20 0.56
N ILE A 141 -8.52 9.42 1.06
CA ILE A 141 -9.56 10.18 1.77
C ILE A 141 -10.76 10.45 0.84
N ALA A 142 -10.51 10.80 -0.42
CA ALA A 142 -11.56 11.03 -1.41
C ALA A 142 -12.37 9.75 -1.68
N ILE A 143 -11.72 8.60 -1.87
CA ILE A 143 -12.37 7.28 -2.02
C ILE A 143 -13.25 6.98 -0.80
N ARG A 144 -12.70 7.09 0.42
CA ARG A 144 -13.46 6.84 1.65
C ARG A 144 -14.68 7.76 1.78
N LYS A 145 -14.53 9.04 1.46
CA LYS A 145 -15.63 10.01 1.56
C LYS A 145 -16.70 9.79 0.49
N ILE A 146 -16.32 9.40 -0.74
CA ILE A 146 -17.31 9.13 -1.79
C ILE A 146 -18.07 7.83 -1.55
N LEU A 147 -17.42 6.79 -1.00
CA LEU A 147 -18.08 5.55 -0.58
C LEU A 147 -19.08 5.79 0.55
N LYS A 148 -18.68 6.52 1.61
CA LYS A 148 -19.62 6.93 2.68
C LYS A 148 -20.80 7.75 2.14
N LYS A 149 -20.56 8.57 1.11
CA LYS A 149 -21.61 9.36 0.47
C LYS A 149 -22.54 8.48 -0.36
N TYR A 150 -22.01 7.48 -1.04
CA TYR A 150 -22.80 6.50 -1.79
C TYR A 150 -23.76 5.78 -0.83
N ASP A 151 -23.25 5.24 0.29
CA ASP A 151 -24.04 4.54 1.31
C ASP A 151 -25.15 5.43 1.87
N LYS A 152 -24.83 6.70 2.16
CA LYS A 152 -25.80 7.68 2.65
C LYS A 152 -26.89 8.04 1.63
N VAL A 153 -26.59 8.02 0.34
CA VAL A 153 -27.56 8.36 -0.72
C VAL A 153 -28.49 7.18 -1.03
N HIS A 154 -27.98 5.96 -0.91
CA HIS A 154 -28.71 4.74 -1.26
C HIS A 154 -29.22 3.96 -0.05
N CYS A 155 -29.05 4.49 1.18
CA CYS A 155 -29.33 3.79 2.44
C CYS A 155 -28.82 2.34 2.41
N SER A 156 -27.56 2.15 2.00
CA SER A 156 -26.99 0.81 1.76
C SER A 156 -25.63 0.63 2.45
N VAL A 157 -25.14 -0.61 2.42
CA VAL A 157 -23.79 -1.00 2.86
C VAL A 157 -22.85 -1.33 1.69
N ASN A 158 -23.29 -1.09 0.44
CA ASN A 158 -22.54 -1.51 -0.75
C ASN A 158 -21.21 -0.76 -0.90
N GLY A 159 -21.11 0.49 -0.44
CA GLY A 159 -19.86 1.23 -0.37
C GLY A 159 -18.85 0.62 0.61
N LYS A 160 -19.31 0.13 1.78
CA LYS A 160 -18.47 -0.66 2.70
C LYS A 160 -18.04 -1.98 2.07
N ASN A 161 -18.97 -2.71 1.44
CA ASN A 161 -18.67 -3.97 0.76
C ASN A 161 -17.67 -3.78 -0.39
N PHE A 162 -17.81 -2.70 -1.15
CA PHE A 162 -16.86 -2.33 -2.20
C PHE A 162 -15.47 -2.04 -1.63
N LYS A 163 -15.37 -1.37 -0.46
CA LYS A 163 -14.08 -1.20 0.21
C LYS A 163 -13.43 -2.54 0.57
N SER A 164 -14.20 -3.50 1.07
CA SER A 164 -13.70 -4.86 1.33
C SER A 164 -13.26 -5.57 0.05
N LYS A 165 -13.99 -5.39 -1.06
CA LYS A 165 -13.60 -5.89 -2.38
C LYS A 165 -12.27 -5.29 -2.85
N MET A 166 -12.07 -3.98 -2.72
CA MET A 166 -10.79 -3.33 -3.05
C MET A 166 -9.60 -3.91 -2.26
N LYS A 167 -9.83 -4.32 -1.01
CA LYS A 167 -8.80 -4.98 -0.19
C LYS A 167 -8.46 -6.36 -0.73
N ALA A 168 -9.48 -7.15 -1.09
CA ALA A 168 -9.29 -8.49 -1.65
C ALA A 168 -8.57 -8.45 -3.01
N GLU A 169 -8.76 -7.38 -3.79
CA GLU A 169 -8.10 -7.17 -5.08
C GLU A 169 -6.79 -6.37 -4.97
N HIS A 170 -6.28 -6.10 -3.76
CA HIS A 170 -5.00 -5.39 -3.51
C HIS A 170 -4.91 -3.98 -4.10
N ILE A 171 -6.04 -3.28 -4.21
CA ILE A 171 -6.12 -1.91 -4.75
C ILE A 171 -6.23 -0.86 -3.63
N GLU A 172 -6.27 -1.28 -2.36
CA GLU A 172 -6.25 -0.35 -1.23
C GLU A 172 -4.93 0.44 -1.21
N LEU A 173 -5.04 1.75 -1.44
CA LEU A 173 -3.92 2.65 -1.72
C LEU A 173 -2.90 2.71 -0.57
N LEU A 174 -3.40 2.71 0.67
CA LEU A 174 -2.57 2.78 1.87
C LEU A 174 -1.95 1.44 2.30
N ARG A 175 -2.28 0.32 1.65
CA ARG A 175 -1.66 -0.99 1.91
C ARG A 175 -0.63 -1.38 0.85
N SER A 176 -0.31 -0.47 -0.06
CA SER A 176 0.70 -0.70 -1.10
C SER A 176 2.10 -0.92 -0.49
N PRO A 177 2.84 -1.96 -0.91
CA PRO A 177 4.26 -2.12 -0.54
C PRO A 177 5.11 -0.90 -0.89
N TRP A 178 4.75 -0.16 -1.94
CA TRP A 178 5.46 1.06 -2.33
C TRP A 178 5.31 2.19 -1.31
N LEU A 179 4.22 2.24 -0.55
CA LEU A 179 4.06 3.19 0.55
C LEU A 179 5.02 2.87 1.70
N MET A 180 5.20 1.58 2.01
CA MET A 180 6.15 1.13 3.03
C MET A 180 7.60 1.43 2.60
N GLU A 181 7.96 1.19 1.34
CA GLU A 181 9.27 1.59 0.80
C GLU A 181 9.48 3.12 0.87
N LEU A 182 8.47 3.92 0.50
CA LEU A 182 8.57 5.38 0.60
C LEU A 182 8.77 5.85 2.04
N GLY A 183 8.08 5.21 2.99
CA GLY A 183 8.29 5.45 4.41
C GLY A 183 9.73 5.14 4.84
N ALA A 184 10.24 3.97 4.44
CA ALA A 184 11.60 3.58 4.72
C ALA A 184 12.63 4.54 4.10
N PHE A 185 12.37 4.99 2.87
CA PHE A 185 13.18 5.99 2.17
C PHE A 185 13.26 7.32 2.93
N LEU A 186 12.12 7.89 3.35
CA LEU A 186 12.12 9.13 4.12
C LEU A 186 12.85 8.97 5.47
N LEU A 187 12.63 7.84 6.15
CA LEU A 187 13.32 7.52 7.39
C LEU A 187 14.83 7.30 7.21
N ASN A 188 15.27 6.82 6.05
CA ASN A 188 16.67 6.68 5.69
C ASN A 188 17.39 8.02 5.50
N PHE A 189 16.63 9.06 5.16
CA PHE A 189 17.06 10.43 4.92
C PHE A 189 17.03 11.32 6.16
N ASN A 190 16.18 11.00 7.12
CA ASN A 190 16.13 11.68 8.41
C ASN A 190 17.34 11.24 9.23
N LYS A 191 18.29 12.17 9.42
CA LYS A 191 19.32 12.00 10.46
C LYS A 191 18.60 11.76 11.78
N LEU A 192 19.19 10.95 12.64
CA LEU A 192 18.66 10.50 13.93
C LEU A 192 18.21 11.62 14.89
N ASP A 193 18.37 12.90 14.53
CA ASP A 193 18.12 14.05 15.37
C ASP A 193 17.03 14.95 14.77
N GLY A 194 15.83 14.85 15.35
CA GLY A 194 14.95 15.99 15.69
C GLY A 194 14.66 17.08 14.65
N GLY A 195 14.68 16.80 13.36
CA GLY A 195 14.25 17.75 12.33
C GLY A 195 12.74 17.70 12.10
N GLU A 196 12.01 18.71 12.58
CA GLU A 196 10.58 18.90 12.34
C GLU A 196 10.29 18.88 10.83
N PHE A 197 9.47 17.92 10.41
CA PHE A 197 8.81 17.96 9.12
C PHE A 197 7.83 19.13 9.13
N SER A 198 7.69 19.84 8.01
CA SER A 198 6.58 20.76 7.82
C SER A 198 5.27 20.01 8.12
N GLU A 199 4.48 20.55 9.06
CA GLU A 199 3.31 19.94 9.71
C GLU A 199 2.18 19.48 8.75
N SER A 200 2.34 19.57 7.43
CA SER A 200 1.30 19.31 6.44
C SER A 200 1.33 17.89 5.85
N SER A 201 2.46 17.18 5.88
CA SER A 201 2.61 15.85 5.24
C SER A 201 3.04 14.82 6.27
N GLY A 202 2.27 13.74 6.42
CA GLY A 202 2.42 12.78 7.52
C GLY A 202 3.85 12.29 7.80
N HIS A 203 4.16 12.04 9.07
CA HIS A 203 5.49 11.56 9.48
C HIS A 203 5.53 10.05 9.62
N PHE A 204 6.67 9.46 9.26
CA PHE A 204 6.97 8.06 9.55
C PHE A 204 7.82 7.95 10.83
N SER A 205 7.60 6.90 11.60
CA SER A 205 8.44 6.48 12.72
C SER A 205 8.64 4.96 12.68
N CYS A 206 9.64 4.46 13.42
CA CYS A 206 9.87 3.03 13.59
C CYS A 206 10.23 2.73 15.04
N ASP A 207 9.55 1.74 15.59
CA ASP A 207 9.80 1.23 16.93
C ASP A 207 10.28 -0.23 16.82
N PHE A 208 11.49 -0.47 17.31
CA PHE A 208 12.07 -1.81 17.41
C PHE A 208 12.27 -2.12 18.88
N ASN A 209 11.41 -2.99 19.42
CA ASN A 209 11.59 -3.54 20.76
C ASN A 209 11.80 -5.06 20.65
N ALA A 210 12.04 -5.72 21.79
CA ALA A 210 12.33 -7.16 21.81
C ALA A 210 11.18 -8.05 21.32
N SER A 211 9.94 -7.54 21.21
CA SER A 211 8.76 -8.32 20.84
C SER A 211 8.04 -7.85 19.58
N LEU A 212 8.33 -6.64 19.08
CA LEU A 212 7.60 -5.97 18.00
C LEU A 212 8.56 -5.09 17.19
N SER A 213 8.50 -5.26 15.86
CA SER A 213 9.14 -4.39 14.88
C SER A 213 8.05 -3.73 14.05
N VAL A 214 7.75 -2.46 14.32
CA VAL A 214 6.64 -1.75 13.69
C VAL A 214 7.13 -0.46 13.05
N MET A 215 6.68 -0.22 11.82
CA MET A 215 6.78 1.09 11.18
C MET A 215 5.41 1.76 11.21
N THR A 216 5.36 3.02 11.66
CA THR A 216 4.12 3.77 11.83
C THR A 216 4.12 4.98 10.92
N LEU A 217 3.05 5.17 10.15
CA LEU A 217 2.74 6.40 9.42
C LEU A 217 1.65 7.16 10.16
N THR A 218 1.96 8.38 10.60
CA THR A 218 0.99 9.30 11.20
C THR A 218 0.65 10.39 10.21
N LEU A 219 -0.61 10.43 9.76
CA LEU A 219 -1.12 11.43 8.82
C LEU A 219 -1.77 12.61 9.56
N ALA A 220 -1.88 13.78 8.89
CA ALA A 220 -2.39 15.04 9.46
C ALA A 220 -3.79 14.98 10.10
N ASN A 221 -4.59 13.93 9.83
CA ASN A 221 -5.91 13.71 10.44
C ASN A 221 -5.88 12.71 11.62
N SER A 222 -4.72 12.53 12.27
CA SER A 222 -4.48 11.54 13.32
C SER A 222 -4.73 10.08 12.88
N ILE A 223 -4.75 9.83 11.57
CA ILE A 223 -4.81 8.46 11.04
C ILE A 223 -3.42 7.87 11.24
N LYS A 224 -3.35 6.84 12.09
CA LYS A 224 -2.16 6.02 12.28
C LYS A 224 -2.30 4.75 11.46
N LEU A 225 -1.28 4.46 10.67
CA LEU A 225 -1.15 3.22 9.93
C LEU A 225 0.09 2.50 10.39
N GLU A 226 -0.09 1.27 10.86
CA GLU A 226 0.98 0.42 11.34
C GLU A 226 1.30 -0.67 10.31
N PHE A 227 2.59 -0.84 10.06
CA PHE A 227 3.16 -1.88 9.24
C PHE A 227 3.98 -2.80 10.13
N ASP A 228 3.53 -4.05 10.26
CA ASP A 228 4.27 -5.10 10.96
C ASP A 228 5.46 -5.54 10.10
N LEU A 229 6.67 -5.38 10.67
CA LEU A 229 7.93 -5.75 10.05
C LEU A 229 8.39 -7.13 10.53
N THR A 230 7.50 -7.94 11.09
CA THR A 230 7.77 -9.30 11.55
C THR A 230 7.45 -10.30 10.44
N CYS A 231 8.34 -11.25 10.19
CA CYS A 231 8.10 -12.30 9.22
C CYS A 231 7.19 -13.37 9.83
N ALA A 232 6.02 -13.62 9.22
CA ALA A 232 5.08 -14.63 9.73
C ALA A 232 5.58 -16.10 9.67
N ILE A 233 6.76 -16.36 9.10
CA ILE A 233 7.36 -17.71 9.04
C ILE A 233 8.39 -17.89 10.16
N CYS A 234 9.40 -17.03 10.24
CA CYS A 234 10.44 -17.15 11.27
C CYS A 234 10.11 -16.41 12.57
N LEU A 235 9.04 -15.59 12.58
CA LEU A 235 8.59 -14.76 13.70
C LEU A 235 9.63 -13.73 14.19
N ASP A 236 10.69 -13.52 13.42
CA ASP A 236 11.70 -12.48 13.65
C ASP A 236 11.41 -11.24 12.77
N THR A 237 12.08 -10.12 13.08
CA THR A 237 12.13 -8.97 12.17
C THR A 237 12.59 -9.39 10.77
N VAL A 238 11.88 -8.95 9.74
CA VAL A 238 12.16 -9.33 8.35
C VAL A 238 13.60 -8.98 7.96
N TYR A 239 14.25 -9.92 7.27
CA TYR A 239 15.61 -9.78 6.76
C TYR A 239 15.61 -10.04 5.26
N ASN A 240 16.26 -9.16 4.48
CA ASN A 240 16.14 -9.15 3.02
C ASN A 240 14.66 -9.21 2.60
N PRO A 241 13.85 -8.19 2.98
CA PRO A 241 12.40 -8.24 2.91
C PRO A 241 11.86 -8.30 1.48
N TYR A 242 10.88 -9.17 1.27
CA TYR A 242 10.10 -9.27 0.05
C TYR A 242 8.62 -9.14 0.35
N ALA A 243 7.95 -8.19 -0.30
CA ALA A 243 6.50 -8.13 -0.34
C ALA A 243 5.99 -8.95 -1.52
N LEU A 244 5.16 -9.95 -1.27
CA LEU A 244 4.48 -10.70 -2.34
C LEU A 244 3.46 -9.79 -3.05
N SER A 245 2.95 -10.18 -4.21
CA SER A 245 1.97 -9.34 -4.93
C SER A 245 0.67 -9.13 -4.17
N CYS A 246 0.37 -9.99 -3.19
CA CYS A 246 -0.74 -9.83 -2.24
C CYS A 246 -0.41 -8.92 -1.04
N GLY A 247 0.73 -8.22 -1.05
CA GLY A 247 1.14 -7.26 -0.03
C GLY A 247 1.83 -7.86 1.20
N HIS A 248 1.73 -9.17 1.44
CA HIS A 248 2.33 -9.83 2.60
C HIS A 248 3.87 -9.83 2.54
N LEU A 249 4.49 -9.55 3.68
CA LEU A 249 5.93 -9.32 3.84
C LEU A 249 6.63 -10.53 4.47
N PHE A 250 7.75 -10.97 3.87
CA PHE A 250 8.55 -12.09 4.37
C PHE A 250 10.04 -11.84 4.19
N CYS A 251 10.87 -12.55 4.95
CA CYS A 251 12.29 -12.69 4.62
C CYS A 251 12.45 -13.38 3.27
N LYS A 252 13.50 -13.06 2.50
CA LYS A 252 13.79 -13.74 1.23
C LYS A 252 13.87 -15.26 1.40
N SER A 253 14.63 -15.73 2.39
CA SER A 253 14.81 -17.15 2.70
C SER A 253 13.49 -17.86 3.00
N CYS A 254 12.66 -17.23 3.84
CA CYS A 254 11.34 -17.72 4.23
C CYS A 254 10.37 -17.79 3.04
N ALA A 255 10.33 -16.75 2.20
CA ALA A 255 9.52 -16.74 0.99
C ALA A 255 9.97 -17.82 -0.01
N CYS A 256 11.29 -18.02 -0.17
CA CYS A 256 11.84 -19.07 -1.03
C CYS A 256 11.45 -20.46 -0.53
N SER A 257 11.61 -20.72 0.77
CA SER A 257 11.21 -21.98 1.40
C SER A 257 9.72 -22.25 1.23
N ALA A 258 8.85 -21.26 1.49
CA ALA A 258 7.41 -21.39 1.31
C ALA A 258 6.99 -21.67 -0.14
N ALA A 259 7.73 -21.13 -1.11
CA ALA A 259 7.52 -21.38 -2.52
C ALA A 259 8.20 -22.66 -3.04
N SER A 260 8.89 -23.42 -2.17
CA SER A 260 9.68 -24.61 -2.52
C SER A 260 10.76 -24.32 -3.58
N VAL A 261 11.40 -23.16 -3.49
CA VAL A 261 12.51 -22.77 -4.38
C VAL A 261 13.79 -22.48 -3.59
N LEU A 262 14.93 -22.66 -4.24
CA LEU A 262 16.23 -22.39 -3.63
C LEU A 262 16.47 -20.89 -3.50
N ILE A 263 17.12 -20.48 -2.40
CA ILE A 263 17.36 -19.05 -2.10
C ILE A 263 18.16 -18.34 -3.21
N PHE A 264 19.07 -19.07 -3.86
CA PHE A 264 19.90 -18.54 -4.94
C PHE A 264 19.20 -18.49 -6.31
N GLN A 265 18.21 -19.36 -6.55
CA GLN A 265 17.36 -19.29 -7.76
C GLN A 265 16.40 -18.10 -7.67
N GLY A 266 15.86 -17.85 -6.47
CA GLY A 266 15.01 -16.70 -6.16
C GLY A 266 13.53 -16.92 -6.47
N LEU A 267 12.68 -16.00 -6.02
CA LEU A 267 11.22 -16.17 -6.04
C LEU A 267 10.59 -16.23 -7.43
N LYS A 268 11.28 -15.75 -8.47
CA LYS A 268 10.77 -15.77 -9.84
C LYS A 268 10.67 -17.19 -10.42
N THR A 269 11.35 -18.17 -9.84
CA THR A 269 11.28 -19.57 -10.25
C THR A 269 10.18 -20.34 -9.52
N ALA A 270 9.41 -19.68 -8.66
CA ALA A 270 8.30 -20.31 -7.95
C ALA A 270 7.22 -20.77 -8.92
N SER A 271 6.57 -21.90 -8.58
CA SER A 271 5.40 -22.36 -9.32
C SER A 271 4.28 -21.30 -9.27
N PRO A 272 3.53 -21.10 -10.38
CA PRO A 272 2.31 -20.29 -10.35
C PRO A 272 1.28 -20.78 -9.32
N ASP A 273 1.31 -22.07 -8.94
CA ASP A 273 0.38 -22.64 -7.96
C ASP A 273 0.82 -22.41 -6.51
N SER A 274 2.03 -21.86 -6.28
CA SER A 274 2.54 -21.57 -4.95
C SER A 274 1.66 -20.51 -4.26
N LYS A 275 1.29 -20.78 -3.00
CA LYS A 275 0.33 -19.99 -2.23
C LYS A 275 1.01 -19.12 -1.19
N CYS A 276 0.47 -17.92 -0.96
CA CYS A 276 0.86 -17.10 0.18
C CYS A 276 0.63 -17.86 1.52
N PRO A 277 1.60 -17.89 2.44
CA PRO A 277 1.42 -18.50 3.76
C PRO A 277 0.35 -17.84 4.63
N ILE A 278 0.04 -16.55 4.38
CA ILE A 278 -0.93 -15.78 5.17
C ILE A 278 -2.32 -15.83 4.52
N CYS A 279 -2.48 -15.32 3.30
CA CYS A 279 -3.80 -15.23 2.65
C CYS A 279 -4.14 -16.40 1.72
N ARG A 280 -3.23 -17.34 1.48
CA ARG A 280 -3.40 -18.52 0.61
C ARG A 280 -3.66 -18.22 -0.87
N GLU A 281 -3.53 -16.97 -1.30
CA GLU A 281 -3.63 -16.56 -2.69
C GLU A 281 -2.50 -17.19 -3.53
N VAL A 282 -2.86 -17.69 -4.72
CA VAL A 282 -1.96 -18.36 -5.66
C VAL A 282 -1.23 -17.35 -6.55
N GLY A 283 -0.07 -17.73 -7.09
CA GLY A 283 0.65 -16.92 -8.09
C GLY A 283 1.32 -15.66 -7.55
N VAL A 284 1.39 -15.49 -6.23
CA VAL A 284 1.81 -14.23 -5.61
C VAL A 284 3.32 -13.97 -5.61
N TYR A 285 4.12 -14.98 -5.98
CA TYR A 285 5.59 -14.94 -5.91
C TYR A 285 6.24 -14.34 -7.17
N ALA A 286 5.61 -14.47 -8.34
CA ALA A 286 6.19 -14.07 -9.62
C ALA A 286 6.53 -12.57 -9.68
N ASN A 287 5.67 -11.75 -9.07
CA ASN A 287 5.78 -10.29 -9.05
C ASN A 287 6.17 -9.75 -7.66
N ALA A 288 6.81 -10.56 -6.82
CA ALA A 288 7.27 -10.12 -5.51
C ALA A 288 8.24 -8.94 -5.62
N ILE A 289 8.05 -7.94 -4.76
CA ILE A 289 8.83 -6.71 -4.70
C ILE A 289 9.92 -6.89 -3.65
N HIS A 290 11.18 -6.70 -4.05
CA HIS A 290 12.30 -6.62 -3.11
C HIS A 290 12.31 -5.23 -2.45
N MET A 291 12.18 -5.20 -1.14
CA MET A 291 11.95 -3.99 -0.33
C MET A 291 13.31 -3.38 0.09
N LEU A 292 13.98 -2.70 -0.84
CA LEU A 292 15.37 -2.25 -0.72
C LEU A 292 15.58 -1.13 0.29
N GLU A 293 14.66 -0.17 0.36
CA GLU A 293 14.74 0.93 1.32
C GLU A 293 14.48 0.42 2.73
N LEU A 294 13.51 -0.49 2.86
CA LEU A 294 13.24 -1.16 4.12
C LEU A 294 14.45 -1.98 4.57
N ASP A 295 15.07 -2.76 3.66
CA ASP A 295 16.30 -3.50 3.94
C ASP A 295 17.42 -2.58 4.46
N LEU A 296 17.64 -1.45 3.77
CA LEU A 296 18.64 -0.47 4.15
C LEU A 296 18.34 0.16 5.52
N LEU A 297 17.07 0.49 5.78
CA LEU A 297 16.63 1.06 7.04
C LEU A 297 16.89 0.08 8.19
N LEU A 298 16.45 -1.17 8.04
CA LEU A 298 16.63 -2.22 9.06
C LEU A 298 18.11 -2.49 9.31
N LYS A 299 18.93 -2.56 8.26
CA LYS A 299 20.39 -2.69 8.37
C LYS A 299 21.04 -1.55 9.15
N LYS A 300 20.57 -0.31 8.98
CA LYS A 300 21.09 0.85 9.72
C LYS A 300 20.68 0.84 11.19
N ARG A 301 19.42 0.46 11.48
CA ARG A 301 18.81 0.52 12.82
C ARG A 301 19.16 -0.68 13.70
N LEU A 302 19.27 -1.89 13.12
CA LEU A 302 19.44 -3.17 13.83
C LEU A 302 20.79 -3.84 13.51
N LYS A 303 21.90 -3.12 13.69
CA LYS A 303 23.23 -3.53 13.18
C LYS A 303 23.69 -4.93 13.61
N GLU A 304 23.58 -5.27 14.89
CA GLU A 304 24.09 -6.56 15.40
C GLU A 304 23.20 -7.73 14.95
N TYR A 305 21.88 -7.61 15.13
CA TYR A 305 20.91 -8.57 14.57
C TYR A 305 21.14 -8.80 13.08
N TRP A 306 21.36 -7.72 12.33
CA TRP A 306 21.62 -7.80 10.90
C TRP A 306 22.87 -8.62 10.57
N LYS A 307 24.00 -8.36 11.24
CA LYS A 307 25.26 -9.09 11.05
C LYS A 307 25.12 -10.58 11.35
N GLU A 308 24.43 -10.92 12.43
CA GLU A 308 24.16 -12.31 12.82
C GLU A 308 23.33 -13.01 11.74
N ARG A 309 22.21 -12.39 11.33
CA ARG A 309 21.31 -12.93 10.32
C ARG A 309 21.99 -13.07 8.95
N MET A 310 22.85 -12.10 8.56
CA MET A 310 23.66 -12.20 7.33
C MET A 310 24.54 -13.45 7.33
N SER A 311 25.17 -13.76 8.47
CA SER A 311 26.09 -14.89 8.60
C SER A 311 25.34 -16.21 8.49
N GLY A 312 24.20 -16.33 9.17
CA GLY A 312 23.32 -17.50 9.10
C GLY A 312 22.77 -17.75 7.69
N GLU A 313 22.20 -16.73 7.05
CA GLU A 313 21.65 -16.89 5.68
C GLU A 313 22.73 -17.19 4.64
N ARG A 314 23.96 -16.67 4.82
CA ARG A 314 25.08 -16.99 3.92
C ARG A 314 25.48 -18.46 4.06
N ALA A 315 25.58 -18.97 5.28
CA ALA A 315 25.90 -20.37 5.52
C ALA A 315 24.84 -21.30 4.88
N GLU A 316 23.56 -20.97 5.08
CA GLU A 316 22.45 -21.74 4.50
C GLU A 316 22.47 -21.72 2.96
N ARG A 317 22.73 -20.55 2.34
CA ARG A 317 22.81 -20.46 0.88
C ARG A 317 23.96 -21.29 0.30
N VAL A 318 25.11 -21.30 0.96
CA VAL A 318 26.27 -22.11 0.54
C VAL A 318 25.94 -23.59 0.66
N LYS A 319 25.29 -24.00 1.76
CA LYS A 319 24.82 -25.37 1.97
C LYS A 319 23.85 -25.81 0.87
N GLN A 320 22.79 -25.05 0.61
CA GLN A 320 21.81 -25.35 -0.45
C GLN A 320 22.44 -25.43 -1.84
N SER A 321 23.38 -24.52 -2.15
CA SER A 321 24.08 -24.54 -3.43
C SER A 321 24.94 -25.80 -3.58
N LYS A 322 25.62 -26.22 -2.51
CA LYS A 322 26.44 -27.43 -2.53
C LYS A 322 25.57 -28.67 -2.76
N GLU A 323 24.52 -28.84 -1.96
CA GLU A 323 23.58 -29.96 -2.09
C GLU A 323 22.94 -30.03 -3.48
N TYR A 324 22.56 -28.88 -4.05
CA TYR A 324 22.03 -28.81 -5.41
C TYR A 324 23.04 -29.30 -6.45
N TRP A 325 24.28 -28.81 -6.44
CA TRP A 325 25.29 -29.21 -7.42
C TRP A 325 25.78 -30.65 -7.25
N ASP A 326 25.82 -31.15 -6.01
CA ASP A 326 26.13 -32.55 -5.72
C ASP A 326 25.05 -33.46 -6.34
N LEU A 327 23.77 -33.13 -6.16
CA LEU A 327 22.64 -33.85 -6.79
C LEU A 327 22.71 -33.79 -8.32
N GLN A 328 22.92 -32.60 -8.91
CA GLN A 328 23.05 -32.47 -10.37
C GLN A 328 24.20 -33.30 -10.93
N THR A 329 25.31 -33.38 -10.18
CA THR A 329 26.48 -34.17 -10.55
C THR A 329 26.19 -35.67 -10.48
N GLN A 330 25.48 -36.14 -9.44
CA GLN A 330 25.03 -37.53 -9.34
C GLN A 330 24.12 -37.92 -10.51
N TYR A 331 23.14 -37.07 -10.86
CA TYR A 331 22.27 -37.30 -12.03
C TYR A 331 23.04 -37.32 -13.35
N ALA A 332 24.05 -36.45 -13.51
CA ALA A 332 24.86 -36.39 -14.72
C ALA A 332 25.80 -37.60 -14.86
N ILE A 333 26.28 -38.16 -13.74
CA ILE A 333 27.20 -39.31 -13.72
C ILE A 333 26.42 -40.65 -13.75
N GLY A 334 25.11 -40.65 -13.46
CA GLY A 334 24.23 -41.81 -13.64
C GLY A 334 24.33 -42.87 -12.53
N TYR A 335 24.45 -42.44 -11.27
CA TYR A 335 24.41 -43.34 -10.10
C TYR A 335 22.99 -43.70 -9.67
#